data_AF-A0A2E3Q645-F1
#
_entry.id   AF-A0A2E3Q645-F1
#
_cell.length_a   1.000
_cell.length_b   1.000
_cell.length_c   1.000
_cell.angle_alpha   90.00
_cell.angle_beta   90.00
_cell.angle_gamma   90.00
#
_symmetry.space_group_name_H-M   'P 1'
#
loop_
_entity.id
_entity.type
_entity.pdbx_description
1 polymer ?
#
loop_
_entity_poly.entity_id
_entity_poly.type
_entity_poly.pdbx_seq_one_letter_code
_entity_poly.pdbx_strand_id
1 'polypeptide(L)'
;MTWSGAWAVAVPPAASCAERDDDGDGFIDARSCPAGAVARLDCDDTDPAVTPATERWVRPGPFLMGSVGTESGSDEGPVHVVELSGFCLDLTEATGAAVTEVVTDFTSSARPGLPALPLTHAQAEAYCAAKGKILPTEAQWEKAARGGCELGDDPSACDPGDLRAYPWGAAAPSCDRANHAQVSPTGPRPCVGGPVAADAASGGAGPYGHVHLAGNVWEPVSDLWHPNTYGEGTARTDPAGPKGEGARGIRGGGYDTFTTNMRVSNRMSVLVAGSAIGVRCARSFVEPKHDLVTPLEMVTMSGEVHGSAELPLAGKALYVTAFAVGDAQGGQVRPGASPMAEVRLTPNGSRTQGFALEVPATGPVLLFASLDAGAPKPGVPASGSGGVGRLASSVETTADAEGLVIALKPLPGVVPMPRIDGPRPPGRSGPPPRGGKRQ
;
A
#
# COMPACT_ATOMS: atom_id res chain seq x y z
N MET A 1 32.52 4.64 -20.34
CA MET A 1 32.69 3.75 -19.17
C MET A 1 31.81 2.54 -19.43
N THR A 2 32.43 1.42 -19.75
CA THR A 2 31.80 0.18 -20.21
C THR A 2 31.35 -0.65 -19.02
N TRP A 3 30.06 -1.00 -18.97
CA TRP A 3 29.50 -1.94 -17.99
C TRP A 3 29.48 -3.35 -18.61
N SER A 4 30.20 -4.28 -18.00
CA SER A 4 29.99 -5.74 -18.11
C SER A 4 28.73 -6.10 -17.31
N GLY A 5 27.86 -7.06 -17.63
CA GLY A 5 27.91 -8.19 -18.55
C GLY A 5 27.18 -9.36 -17.87
N ALA A 6 26.17 -9.90 -18.55
CA ALA A 6 25.47 -11.19 -18.31
C ALA A 6 24.39 -11.26 -17.21
N TRP A 7 23.11 -11.13 -17.62
CA TRP A 7 21.99 -11.98 -17.15
C TRP A 7 20.96 -12.13 -18.30
N ALA A 8 21.25 -12.98 -19.29
CA ALA A 8 20.24 -13.50 -20.20
C ALA A 8 20.00 -14.96 -19.79
N VAL A 9 18.85 -15.23 -19.17
CA VAL A 9 18.44 -16.58 -18.75
C VAL A 9 17.55 -17.14 -19.84
N ALA A 10 17.93 -18.27 -20.45
CA ALA A 10 17.18 -18.88 -21.54
C ALA A 10 15.82 -19.43 -21.06
N VAL A 11 14.74 -19.03 -21.73
CA VAL A 11 13.36 -19.49 -21.48
C VAL A 11 12.95 -20.54 -22.54
N PRO A 12 12.30 -21.66 -22.18
CA PRO A 12 11.89 -22.70 -23.13
C PRO A 12 10.74 -22.26 -24.07
N PRO A 13 10.62 -22.83 -25.29
CA PRO A 13 9.69 -22.38 -26.33
C PRO A 13 8.22 -22.78 -26.10
N ALA A 14 7.30 -21.93 -26.58
CA ALA A 14 5.84 -22.07 -26.44
C ALA A 14 5.20 -23.10 -27.40
N ALA A 15 4.31 -23.97 -26.89
CA ALA A 15 3.42 -24.83 -27.69
C ALA A 15 2.01 -24.19 -27.88
N SER A 16 1.03 -24.89 -28.48
CA SER A 16 -0.28 -24.38 -28.98
C SER A 16 -1.49 -24.61 -28.04
N CYS A 17 -2.32 -23.57 -27.79
CA CYS A 17 -3.33 -23.59 -26.71
C CYS A 17 -4.48 -24.55 -27.06
N ALA A 18 -4.68 -25.59 -26.27
CA ALA A 18 -5.98 -26.24 -26.13
C ALA A 18 -6.27 -26.32 -24.62
N GLU A 19 -7.31 -25.63 -24.15
CA GLU A 19 -7.88 -25.90 -22.83
C GLU A 19 -8.35 -27.35 -22.82
N ARG A 20 -7.76 -28.17 -21.95
CA ARG A 20 -8.19 -29.51 -21.61
C ARG A 20 -7.51 -29.90 -20.31
N ASP A 21 -8.23 -29.77 -19.19
CA ASP A 21 -8.01 -30.57 -17.97
C ASP A 21 -8.35 -32.05 -18.30
N ASP A 22 -7.58 -32.64 -19.24
CA ASP A 22 -7.81 -34.00 -19.73
C ASP A 22 -7.30 -35.05 -18.72
N ASP A 23 -6.52 -34.65 -17.71
CA ASP A 23 -5.98 -35.49 -16.65
C ASP A 23 -6.65 -35.30 -15.28
N GLY A 24 -7.52 -34.30 -15.13
CA GLY A 24 -8.37 -34.12 -13.95
C GLY A 24 -7.60 -33.73 -12.70
N ASP A 25 -6.45 -33.09 -12.87
CA ASP A 25 -5.59 -32.64 -11.78
C ASP A 25 -5.89 -31.20 -11.35
N GLY A 26 -6.72 -30.48 -12.12
CA GLY A 26 -7.12 -29.10 -11.86
C GLY A 26 -6.10 -28.06 -12.32
N PHE A 27 -5.23 -28.41 -13.28
CA PHE A 27 -4.21 -27.52 -13.83
C PHE A 27 -4.41 -27.23 -15.32
N ILE A 28 -4.26 -25.96 -15.71
CA ILE A 28 -4.17 -25.57 -17.12
C ILE A 28 -2.70 -25.65 -17.55
N ASP A 29 -2.36 -26.46 -18.56
CA ASP A 29 -1.01 -26.47 -19.13
C ASP A 29 -0.73 -25.20 -19.96
N ALA A 30 -0.39 -24.11 -19.27
CA ALA A 30 -0.08 -22.81 -19.85
C ALA A 30 1.23 -22.78 -20.67
N ARG A 31 2.07 -23.82 -20.63
CA ARG A 31 3.26 -23.95 -21.51
C ARG A 31 2.85 -24.14 -22.97
N SER A 32 1.58 -24.48 -23.17
CA SER A 32 0.94 -24.66 -24.46
C SER A 32 0.42 -23.37 -25.05
N CYS A 33 0.68 -22.15 -24.56
CA CYS A 33 -0.08 -20.99 -25.06
C CYS A 33 0.70 -19.93 -25.88
N PRO A 34 0.29 -19.61 -27.13
CA PRO A 34 0.80 -18.46 -27.86
C PRO A 34 0.45 -17.14 -27.15
N ALA A 35 1.35 -16.17 -27.23
CA ALA A 35 1.21 -14.86 -26.59
C ALA A 35 -0.12 -14.18 -26.97
N GLY A 36 -0.90 -13.79 -25.96
CA GLY A 36 -2.14 -13.02 -26.09
C GLY A 36 -3.43 -13.76 -25.70
N ALA A 37 -3.48 -15.10 -25.75
CA ALA A 37 -4.67 -15.88 -25.38
C ALA A 37 -4.84 -16.07 -23.85
N VAL A 38 -3.77 -15.83 -23.09
CA VAL A 38 -3.63 -16.23 -21.68
C VAL A 38 -4.33 -15.27 -20.70
N ALA A 39 -4.63 -14.04 -21.13
CA ALA A 39 -5.28 -13.01 -20.31
C ALA A 39 -6.77 -13.29 -20.01
N ARG A 40 -7.34 -14.37 -20.54
CA ARG A 40 -8.75 -14.77 -20.38
C ARG A 40 -8.94 -16.13 -19.72
N LEU A 41 -7.86 -16.82 -19.34
CA LEU A 41 -7.96 -18.11 -18.68
C LEU A 41 -8.41 -17.88 -17.23
N ASP A 42 -9.61 -18.38 -16.93
CA ASP A 42 -10.08 -18.58 -15.56
C ASP A 42 -9.32 -19.76 -14.97
N CYS A 43 -8.93 -19.64 -13.70
CA CYS A 43 -8.18 -20.69 -13.02
C CYS A 43 -9.05 -21.64 -12.21
N ASP A 44 -10.36 -21.39 -12.20
CA ASP A 44 -11.36 -22.27 -11.61
C ASP A 44 -12.23 -22.86 -12.72
N ASP A 45 -11.88 -24.06 -13.19
CA ASP A 45 -12.64 -24.81 -14.18
C ASP A 45 -13.74 -25.68 -13.56
N THR A 46 -13.83 -25.72 -12.23
CA THR A 46 -14.73 -26.61 -11.49
C THR A 46 -16.10 -26.02 -11.16
N ASP A 47 -16.27 -24.70 -11.26
CA ASP A 47 -17.54 -24.01 -10.96
C ASP A 47 -18.18 -23.35 -12.20
N PRO A 48 -19.10 -24.04 -12.92
CA PRO A 48 -19.83 -23.45 -14.04
C PRO A 48 -20.81 -22.32 -13.62
N ALA A 49 -20.96 -22.05 -12.31
CA ALA A 49 -21.76 -20.96 -11.77
C ALA A 49 -20.92 -19.74 -11.32
N VAL A 50 -19.59 -19.81 -11.37
CA VAL A 50 -18.73 -18.63 -11.14
C VAL A 50 -18.78 -17.73 -12.38
N THR A 51 -19.47 -16.61 -12.20
CA THR A 51 -19.52 -15.41 -13.05
C THR A 51 -18.14 -14.99 -13.58
N PRO A 52 -18.04 -14.26 -14.71
CA PRO A 52 -16.85 -14.16 -15.56
C PRO A 52 -15.54 -14.02 -14.78
N ALA A 53 -14.63 -15.00 -14.97
CA ALA A 53 -13.24 -15.08 -14.50
C ALA A 53 -12.92 -14.12 -13.35
N THR A 54 -13.18 -14.59 -12.12
CA THR A 54 -12.86 -13.84 -10.89
C THR A 54 -11.36 -13.84 -10.57
N GLU A 55 -10.61 -14.72 -11.22
CA GLU A 55 -9.15 -14.81 -11.17
C GLU A 55 -8.54 -14.54 -12.55
N ARG A 56 -7.24 -14.24 -12.56
CA ARG A 56 -6.44 -14.17 -13.79
C ARG A 56 -5.18 -14.99 -13.63
N TRP A 57 -4.91 -15.82 -14.64
CA TRP A 57 -3.64 -16.51 -14.76
C TRP A 57 -2.48 -15.54 -14.99
N VAL A 58 -1.46 -15.63 -14.14
CA VAL A 58 -0.18 -14.96 -14.31
C VAL A 58 0.82 -15.99 -14.82
N ARG A 59 1.40 -15.74 -15.99
CA ARG A 59 2.27 -16.69 -16.67
C ARG A 59 3.52 -17.04 -15.84
N PRO A 60 4.01 -18.29 -15.91
CA PRO A 60 5.31 -18.64 -15.37
C PRO A 60 6.43 -17.88 -16.10
N GLY A 61 7.62 -17.85 -15.50
CA GLY A 61 8.82 -17.29 -16.12
C GLY A 61 9.47 -16.19 -15.29
N PRO A 62 10.57 -15.61 -15.80
CA PRO A 62 11.31 -14.59 -15.09
C PRO A 62 10.60 -13.23 -15.14
N PHE A 63 10.81 -12.43 -14.09
CA PHE A 63 10.53 -10.99 -14.10
C PHE A 63 11.60 -10.23 -13.31
N LEU A 64 11.70 -8.93 -13.58
CA LEU A 64 12.56 -8.04 -12.81
C LEU A 64 11.79 -7.52 -11.58
N MET A 65 12.24 -7.91 -10.39
CA MET A 65 11.66 -7.47 -9.12
C MET A 65 12.48 -6.32 -8.54
N GLY A 66 11.81 -5.31 -7.99
CA GLY A 66 12.41 -4.13 -7.40
C GLY A 66 12.53 -2.92 -8.33
N SER A 67 13.29 -1.91 -7.90
CA SER A 67 13.42 -0.65 -8.63
C SER A 67 14.78 0.02 -8.41
N VAL A 68 15.22 0.77 -9.43
CA VAL A 68 16.36 1.73 -9.35
C VAL A 68 15.90 3.18 -9.52
N GLY A 69 14.58 3.41 -9.51
CA GLY A 69 14.00 4.75 -9.68
C GLY A 69 14.39 5.68 -8.54
N THR A 70 14.48 6.99 -8.82
CA THR A 70 14.93 8.00 -7.84
C THR A 70 14.00 8.17 -6.66
N GLU A 71 12.73 7.78 -6.81
CA GLU A 71 11.73 7.86 -5.75
C GLU A 71 11.62 6.55 -4.95
N SER A 72 12.37 5.50 -5.31
CA SER A 72 12.29 4.18 -4.66
C SER A 72 12.86 4.24 -3.24
N GLY A 73 12.18 3.55 -2.33
CA GLY A 73 12.69 3.29 -0.98
C GLY A 73 13.99 2.48 -0.99
N SER A 74 14.73 2.58 0.11
CA SER A 74 15.98 1.83 0.29
C SER A 74 15.82 0.31 0.25
N ASP A 75 14.63 -0.20 0.53
CA ASP A 75 14.25 -1.61 0.55
C ASP A 75 13.63 -2.12 -0.77
N GLU A 76 13.42 -1.24 -1.75
CA GLU A 76 12.88 -1.58 -3.07
C GLU A 76 13.96 -2.10 -4.04
N GLY A 77 15.24 -2.06 -3.64
CA GLY A 77 16.37 -2.51 -4.44
C GLY A 77 17.24 -3.55 -3.72
N PRO A 78 18.23 -4.13 -4.41
CA PRO A 78 18.51 -3.95 -5.84
C PRO A 78 17.49 -4.65 -6.75
N VAL A 79 17.41 -4.21 -8.01
CA VAL A 79 16.66 -4.94 -9.05
C VAL A 79 17.34 -6.30 -9.30
N HIS A 80 16.54 -7.36 -9.34
CA HIS A 80 17.03 -8.71 -9.56
C HIS A 80 15.99 -9.58 -10.27
N VAL A 81 16.46 -10.70 -10.82
CA VAL A 81 15.60 -11.66 -11.53
C VAL A 81 14.91 -12.57 -10.53
N VAL A 82 13.59 -12.69 -10.65
CA VAL A 82 12.81 -13.69 -9.94
C VAL A 82 12.10 -14.57 -10.97
N GLU A 83 12.36 -15.88 -10.88
CA GLU A 83 11.64 -16.91 -11.62
C GLU A 83 10.40 -17.30 -10.82
N LEU A 84 9.21 -17.15 -11.40
CA LEU A 84 7.96 -17.63 -10.79
C LEU A 84 7.35 -18.76 -11.60
N SER A 85 6.88 -19.78 -10.90
CA SER A 85 5.88 -20.71 -11.39
C SER A 85 4.58 -19.96 -11.70
N GLY A 86 3.75 -20.53 -12.58
CA GLY A 86 2.46 -19.94 -12.91
C GLY A 86 1.52 -20.00 -11.70
N PHE A 87 0.69 -18.97 -11.54
CA PHE A 87 -0.25 -18.85 -10.43
C PHE A 87 -1.44 -18.01 -10.86
N CYS A 88 -2.49 -18.02 -10.04
CA CYS A 88 -3.67 -17.20 -10.26
C CYS A 88 -3.79 -16.16 -9.18
N LEU A 89 -4.25 -14.97 -9.56
CA LEU A 89 -4.51 -13.89 -8.63
C LEU A 89 -5.90 -13.34 -8.92
N ASP A 90 -6.69 -13.12 -7.87
CA ASP A 90 -8.02 -12.51 -7.96
C ASP A 90 -7.96 -11.23 -8.79
N LEU A 91 -8.93 -11.03 -9.69
CA LEU A 91 -9.01 -9.88 -10.60
C LEU A 91 -9.18 -8.55 -9.87
N THR A 92 -9.90 -8.57 -8.74
CA THR A 92 -10.23 -7.41 -7.90
C THR A 92 -9.93 -7.68 -6.43
N GLU A 93 -9.95 -6.65 -5.58
CA GLU A 93 -9.95 -6.84 -4.12
C GLU A 93 -11.25 -7.54 -3.67
N ALA A 94 -11.20 -8.24 -2.54
CA ALA A 94 -12.40 -8.82 -1.94
C ALA A 94 -13.30 -7.74 -1.34
N THR A 95 -14.61 -7.87 -1.55
CA THR A 95 -15.59 -6.93 -1.00
C THR A 95 -15.85 -7.19 0.48
N GLY A 96 -16.29 -6.16 1.21
CA GLY A 96 -16.71 -6.28 2.60
C GLY A 96 -17.79 -7.36 2.79
N ALA A 97 -18.73 -7.48 1.84
CA ALA A 97 -19.76 -8.52 1.86
C ALA A 97 -19.16 -9.94 1.77
N ALA A 98 -18.23 -10.17 0.84
CA ALA A 98 -17.59 -11.48 0.65
C ALA A 98 -16.77 -11.91 1.87
N VAL A 99 -16.08 -10.95 2.51
CA VAL A 99 -15.28 -11.24 3.71
C VAL A 99 -16.17 -11.52 4.92
N THR A 100 -17.21 -10.71 5.17
CA THR A 100 -18.15 -10.91 6.29
C THR A 100 -18.90 -12.25 6.20
N GLU A 101 -19.05 -12.83 5.02
CA GLU A 101 -19.66 -14.15 4.83
C GLU A 101 -18.88 -15.26 5.57
N VAL A 102 -17.54 -15.18 5.60
CA VAL A 102 -16.68 -16.27 6.06
C VAL A 102 -15.80 -15.90 7.26
N VAL A 103 -15.52 -14.62 7.49
CA VAL A 103 -14.72 -14.12 8.62
C VAL A 103 -15.66 -13.48 9.65
N THR A 104 -16.01 -14.24 10.69
CA THR A 104 -17.08 -13.88 11.62
C THR A 104 -16.76 -12.74 12.59
N ASP A 105 -15.48 -12.47 12.83
CA ASP A 105 -15.00 -11.39 13.71
C ASP A 105 -14.63 -10.10 12.94
N PHE A 106 -14.96 -10.06 11.65
CA PHE A 106 -14.72 -8.91 10.80
C PHE A 106 -15.96 -8.01 10.68
N THR A 107 -15.77 -6.71 10.89
CA THR A 107 -16.76 -5.68 10.56
C THR A 107 -16.09 -4.63 9.69
N SER A 108 -16.51 -4.53 8.42
CA SER A 108 -15.95 -3.51 7.54
C SER A 108 -16.40 -2.11 7.94
N SER A 109 -15.48 -1.15 7.89
CA SER A 109 -15.80 0.28 7.93
C SER A 109 -16.34 0.81 6.59
N ALA A 110 -16.24 0.03 5.52
CA ALA A 110 -16.72 0.40 4.19
C ALA A 110 -18.13 -0.17 3.91
N ARG A 111 -18.80 0.36 2.88
CA ARG A 111 -20.08 -0.19 2.41
C ARG A 111 -19.86 -1.61 1.87
N PRO A 112 -20.84 -2.53 1.98
CA PRO A 112 -20.63 -3.95 1.66
C PRO A 112 -20.09 -4.26 0.24
N GLY A 113 -20.44 -3.45 -0.77
CA GLY A 113 -19.95 -3.61 -2.15
C GLY A 113 -18.62 -2.91 -2.46
N LEU A 114 -17.98 -2.28 -1.47
CA LEU A 114 -16.63 -1.75 -1.57
C LEU A 114 -15.63 -2.81 -1.04
N PRO A 115 -14.33 -2.67 -1.32
CA PRO A 115 -13.30 -3.49 -0.72
C PRO A 115 -13.47 -3.58 0.80
N ALA A 116 -13.17 -4.75 1.35
CA ALA A 116 -13.13 -4.96 2.78
C ALA A 116 -12.01 -4.12 3.39
N LEU A 117 -12.31 -3.30 4.39
CA LEU A 117 -11.29 -2.63 5.22
C LEU A 117 -11.88 -2.19 6.58
N PRO A 118 -11.01 -1.95 7.60
CA PRO A 118 -9.63 -2.43 7.65
C PRO A 118 -9.58 -3.91 8.05
N LEU A 119 -8.75 -4.69 7.37
CA LEU A 119 -8.45 -6.08 7.72
C LEU A 119 -7.15 -6.18 8.51
N THR A 120 -7.11 -7.06 9.51
CA THR A 120 -5.84 -7.56 10.02
C THR A 120 -5.26 -8.57 9.02
N HIS A 121 -3.93 -8.78 9.04
CA HIS A 121 -3.29 -9.80 8.19
C HIS A 121 -3.89 -11.19 8.41
N ALA A 122 -4.13 -11.57 9.67
CA ALA A 122 -4.74 -12.86 10.02
C ALA A 122 -6.17 -13.02 9.47
N GLN A 123 -6.97 -11.95 9.45
CA GLN A 123 -8.31 -11.99 8.84
C GLN A 123 -8.24 -12.11 7.31
N ALA A 124 -7.28 -11.44 6.67
CA ALA A 124 -7.05 -11.56 5.24
C ALA A 124 -6.60 -12.99 4.86
N GLU A 125 -5.70 -13.59 5.64
CA GLU A 125 -5.26 -14.97 5.47
C GLU A 125 -6.43 -15.96 5.68
N ALA A 126 -7.21 -15.79 6.75
CA ALA A 126 -8.38 -16.63 7.02
C ALA A 126 -9.42 -16.55 5.90
N TYR A 127 -9.65 -15.37 5.33
CA TYR A 127 -10.52 -15.19 4.16
C TYR A 127 -10.01 -15.98 2.96
N CYS A 128 -8.74 -15.84 2.59
CA CYS A 128 -8.19 -16.56 1.45
C CYS A 128 -8.24 -18.07 1.67
N ALA A 129 -7.89 -18.55 2.87
CA ALA A 129 -7.99 -19.96 3.21
C ALA A 129 -9.43 -20.50 3.11
N ALA A 130 -10.43 -19.73 3.57
CA ALA A 130 -11.84 -20.09 3.45
C ALA A 130 -12.33 -20.19 2.00
N LYS A 131 -11.67 -19.50 1.06
CA LYS A 131 -11.93 -19.61 -0.38
C LYS A 131 -11.04 -20.65 -1.08
N GLY A 132 -10.28 -21.45 -0.32
CA GLY A 132 -9.36 -22.46 -0.88
C GLY A 132 -8.15 -21.85 -1.59
N LYS A 133 -7.73 -20.66 -1.14
CA LYS A 133 -6.64 -19.84 -1.69
C LYS A 133 -5.62 -19.47 -0.60
N ILE A 134 -4.59 -18.74 -0.98
CA ILE A 134 -3.59 -18.15 -0.08
C ILE A 134 -3.51 -16.63 -0.26
N LEU A 135 -2.81 -15.94 0.63
CA LEU A 135 -2.29 -14.61 0.29
C LEU A 135 -1.17 -14.77 -0.77
N PRO A 136 -1.08 -13.87 -1.77
CA PRO A 136 0.03 -13.91 -2.72
C PRO A 136 1.37 -13.69 -2.01
N THR A 137 2.45 -14.26 -2.56
CA THR A 137 3.78 -13.81 -2.17
C THR A 137 4.05 -12.39 -2.67
N GLU A 138 5.00 -11.69 -2.05
CA GLU A 138 5.42 -10.35 -2.49
C GLU A 138 5.84 -10.35 -3.97
N ALA A 139 6.53 -11.42 -4.38
CA ALA A 139 6.96 -11.59 -5.76
C ALA A 139 5.79 -11.89 -6.71
N GLN A 140 4.85 -12.75 -6.31
CA GLN A 140 3.63 -13.00 -7.09
C GLN A 140 2.85 -11.70 -7.31
N TRP A 141 2.64 -10.92 -6.25
CA TRP A 141 1.95 -9.65 -6.33
C TRP A 141 2.67 -8.67 -7.28
N GLU A 142 3.99 -8.51 -7.15
CA GLU A 142 4.74 -7.59 -8.02
C GLU A 142 4.74 -8.05 -9.48
N LYS A 143 4.87 -9.35 -9.76
CA LYS A 143 4.81 -9.85 -11.14
C LYS A 143 3.44 -9.58 -11.77
N ALA A 144 2.35 -9.81 -11.03
CA ALA A 144 1.00 -9.52 -11.52
C ALA A 144 0.80 -8.03 -11.83
N ALA A 145 1.36 -7.15 -10.99
CA ALA A 145 1.29 -5.71 -11.18
C ALA A 145 2.18 -5.23 -12.34
N ARG A 146 3.44 -5.65 -12.38
CA ARG A 146 4.48 -5.16 -13.31
C ARG A 146 4.41 -5.82 -14.69
N GLY A 147 4.17 -7.12 -14.73
CA GLY A 147 4.46 -7.94 -15.90
C GLY A 147 5.76 -8.73 -15.77
N GLY A 148 5.85 -9.84 -16.52
CA GLY A 148 7.08 -10.62 -16.65
C GLY A 148 7.84 -10.33 -17.94
N CYS A 149 9.02 -10.92 -18.07
CA CYS A 149 9.92 -10.71 -19.20
C CYS A 149 9.30 -11.20 -20.52
N GLU A 150 8.31 -12.10 -20.44
CA GLU A 150 7.60 -12.62 -21.60
C GLU A 150 6.61 -11.63 -22.25
N LEU A 151 6.55 -10.39 -21.73
CA LEU A 151 5.86 -9.25 -22.34
C LEU A 151 6.78 -8.34 -23.16
N GLY A 152 8.10 -8.54 -23.09
CA GLY A 152 9.08 -7.77 -23.85
C GLY A 152 9.14 -8.19 -25.33
N ASP A 153 9.92 -7.43 -26.11
CA ASP A 153 10.17 -7.71 -27.53
C ASP A 153 10.91 -9.04 -27.74
N ASP A 154 11.73 -9.46 -26.77
CA ASP A 154 12.40 -10.76 -26.72
C ASP A 154 11.83 -11.59 -25.55
N PRO A 155 10.91 -12.53 -25.80
CA PRO A 155 10.34 -13.39 -24.76
C PRO A 155 11.36 -14.29 -24.05
N SER A 156 12.60 -14.38 -24.55
CA SER A 156 13.67 -15.19 -23.97
C SER A 156 14.63 -14.41 -23.07
N ALA A 157 14.45 -13.09 -22.95
CA ALA A 157 15.29 -12.24 -22.12
C ALA A 157 14.49 -11.12 -21.45
N CYS A 158 14.84 -10.79 -20.20
CA CYS A 158 14.29 -9.62 -19.54
C CYS A 158 14.81 -8.35 -20.17
N ASP A 159 13.90 -7.45 -20.56
CA ASP A 159 14.27 -6.08 -20.92
C ASP A 159 14.61 -5.30 -19.64
N PRO A 160 15.88 -4.91 -19.42
CA PRO A 160 16.26 -4.10 -18.26
C PRO A 160 15.63 -2.70 -18.29
N GLY A 161 15.10 -2.26 -19.43
CA GLY A 161 14.30 -1.05 -19.57
C GLY A 161 12.86 -1.19 -19.09
N ASP A 162 12.35 -2.42 -18.92
CA ASP A 162 10.96 -2.70 -18.48
C ASP A 162 10.82 -2.64 -16.95
N LEU A 163 11.20 -1.50 -16.37
CA LEU A 163 11.03 -1.17 -14.96
C LEU A 163 9.79 -0.30 -14.74
N ARG A 164 8.66 -0.72 -15.31
CA ARG A 164 7.36 -0.02 -15.14
C ARG A 164 7.12 0.32 -13.68
N ALA A 165 6.94 1.61 -13.39
CA ALA A 165 6.71 2.06 -12.02
C ALA A 165 5.28 1.74 -11.53
N TYR A 166 4.32 1.63 -12.45
CA TYR A 166 2.91 1.37 -12.16
C TYR A 166 2.37 0.26 -13.07
N PRO A 167 1.22 -0.37 -12.76
CA PRO A 167 0.68 -1.45 -13.57
C PRO A 167 0.44 -1.08 -15.04
N TRP A 168 0.04 0.17 -15.31
CA TRP A 168 -0.16 0.71 -16.65
C TRP A 168 1.12 1.24 -17.32
N GLY A 169 2.28 1.13 -16.67
CA GLY A 169 3.57 1.56 -17.20
C GLY A 169 4.20 2.78 -16.50
N ALA A 170 5.02 3.53 -17.23
CA ALA A 170 5.81 4.65 -16.69
C ALA A 170 5.06 5.99 -16.67
N ALA A 171 3.88 6.06 -17.27
CA ALA A 171 3.12 7.31 -17.35
C ALA A 171 2.62 7.73 -15.96
N ALA A 172 2.67 9.03 -15.69
CA ALA A 172 2.32 9.60 -14.39
C ALA A 172 0.93 9.14 -13.89
N PRO A 173 0.76 8.86 -12.59
CA PRO A 173 -0.53 8.49 -12.05
C PRO A 173 -1.55 9.63 -12.14
N SER A 174 -2.81 9.26 -12.30
CA SER A 174 -3.95 10.16 -12.30
C SER A 174 -5.16 9.48 -11.66
N CYS A 175 -6.18 10.26 -11.28
CA CYS A 175 -7.41 9.69 -10.70
C CYS A 175 -8.19 8.78 -11.66
N ASP A 176 -7.94 8.87 -12.97
CA ASP A 176 -8.56 7.98 -13.96
C ASP A 176 -7.89 6.61 -14.01
N ARG A 177 -6.68 6.48 -13.44
CA ARG A 177 -5.89 5.24 -13.42
C ARG A 177 -5.86 4.58 -12.06
N ALA A 178 -5.78 5.37 -10.99
CA ALA A 178 -5.73 4.87 -9.63
C ALA A 178 -6.49 5.78 -8.66
N ASN A 179 -7.03 5.20 -7.60
CA ASN A 179 -7.64 5.96 -6.52
C ASN A 179 -6.61 6.19 -5.41
N HIS A 180 -6.20 7.44 -5.18
CA HIS A 180 -5.09 7.77 -4.29
C HIS A 180 -5.13 9.22 -3.79
N ALA A 181 -4.16 9.62 -2.96
CA ALA A 181 -3.93 11.01 -2.61
C ALA A 181 -2.88 11.63 -3.55
N GLN A 182 -3.26 12.68 -4.27
CA GLN A 182 -2.33 13.47 -5.08
C GLN A 182 -1.52 14.41 -4.20
N VAL A 183 -0.26 14.62 -4.58
CA VAL A 183 0.57 15.69 -4.02
C VAL A 183 0.04 17.04 -4.52
N SER A 184 -0.25 17.98 -3.62
CA SER A 184 -0.64 19.34 -3.98
C SER A 184 0.00 20.39 -3.05
N PRO A 185 0.12 21.67 -3.47
CA PRO A 185 0.72 22.72 -2.65
C PRO A 185 0.03 22.95 -1.31
N THR A 186 -1.25 22.59 -1.21
CA THR A 186 -2.07 22.76 0.00
C THR A 186 -2.18 21.48 0.83
N GLY A 187 -1.37 20.46 0.53
CA GLY A 187 -1.40 19.16 1.19
C GLY A 187 -1.95 18.04 0.29
N PRO A 188 -2.11 16.81 0.83
CA PRO A 188 -2.67 15.69 0.10
C PRO A 188 -4.08 16.02 -0.42
N ARG A 189 -4.33 15.75 -1.69
CA ARG A 189 -5.66 15.89 -2.30
C ARG A 189 -6.16 14.51 -2.73
N PRO A 190 -7.08 13.89 -1.97
CA PRO A 190 -7.67 12.61 -2.35
C PRO A 190 -8.38 12.70 -3.71
N CYS A 191 -8.27 11.65 -4.52
CA CYS A 191 -9.06 11.50 -5.73
C CYS A 191 -10.55 11.41 -5.40
N VAL A 192 -10.90 10.47 -4.51
CA VAL A 192 -12.28 10.21 -4.08
C VAL A 192 -12.46 10.49 -2.58
N GLY A 193 -11.46 10.17 -1.74
CA GLY A 193 -11.55 10.32 -0.28
C GLY A 193 -12.05 9.07 0.46
N GLY A 194 -12.12 7.95 -0.23
CA GLY A 194 -12.49 6.62 0.28
C GLY A 194 -12.23 5.57 -0.80
N PRO A 195 -12.43 4.28 -0.49
CA PRO A 195 -12.27 3.22 -1.48
C PRO A 195 -13.41 3.30 -2.52
N VAL A 196 -13.11 2.91 -3.76
CA VAL A 196 -14.09 2.70 -4.83
C VAL A 196 -14.45 1.21 -4.93
N ALA A 197 -15.50 0.89 -5.68
CA ALA A 197 -15.91 -0.50 -5.88
C ALA A 197 -14.75 -1.33 -6.47
N ALA A 198 -14.59 -2.57 -6.02
CA ALA A 198 -13.45 -3.40 -6.39
C ALA A 198 -13.42 -3.72 -7.90
N ASP A 199 -14.58 -3.73 -8.55
CA ASP A 199 -14.78 -3.96 -9.98
C ASP A 199 -14.88 -2.66 -10.80
N ALA A 200 -14.61 -1.51 -10.19
CA ALA A 200 -14.69 -0.23 -10.89
C ALA A 200 -13.67 -0.20 -12.04
N ALA A 201 -14.17 0.12 -13.24
CA ALA A 201 -13.31 0.31 -14.38
C ALA A 201 -12.27 1.41 -14.09
N SER A 202 -11.00 1.06 -14.22
CA SER A 202 -9.89 2.00 -14.12
C SER A 202 -9.07 1.95 -15.41
N GLY A 203 -8.54 3.10 -15.82
CA GLY A 203 -7.54 3.17 -16.88
C GLY A 203 -6.16 2.63 -16.43
N GLY A 204 -6.09 2.02 -15.25
CA GLY A 204 -4.88 1.56 -14.59
C GLY A 204 -4.75 0.05 -14.47
N ALA A 205 -5.47 -0.72 -15.29
CA ALA A 205 -5.29 -2.17 -15.33
C ALA A 205 -3.84 -2.54 -15.71
N GLY A 206 -3.31 -3.57 -15.05
CA GLY A 206 -2.00 -4.12 -15.34
C GLY A 206 -1.96 -4.99 -16.61
N PRO A 207 -0.79 -5.54 -16.96
CA PRO A 207 -0.61 -6.31 -18.19
C PRO A 207 -1.42 -7.61 -18.24
N TYR A 208 -1.78 -8.18 -17.08
CA TYR A 208 -2.65 -9.35 -16.96
C TYR A 208 -4.13 -8.99 -16.74
N GLY A 209 -4.47 -7.70 -16.74
CA GLY A 209 -5.85 -7.21 -16.62
C GLY A 209 -6.34 -6.99 -15.18
N HIS A 210 -5.52 -7.30 -14.17
CA HIS A 210 -5.81 -6.95 -12.77
C HIS A 210 -6.04 -5.44 -12.61
N VAL A 211 -7.10 -5.09 -11.89
CA VAL A 211 -7.43 -3.71 -11.54
C VAL A 211 -7.07 -3.42 -10.09
N HIS A 212 -6.79 -2.15 -9.79
CA HIS A 212 -6.48 -1.66 -8.44
C HIS A 212 -5.23 -2.26 -7.78
N LEU A 213 -4.29 -2.85 -8.54
CA LEU A 213 -2.93 -3.15 -8.03
C LEU A 213 -2.08 -1.87 -7.78
N ALA A 214 -2.68 -0.68 -7.93
CA ALA A 214 -2.10 0.58 -7.51
C ALA A 214 -3.23 1.48 -6.96
N GLY A 215 -3.13 1.83 -5.68
CA GLY A 215 -4.13 2.60 -4.96
C GLY A 215 -5.33 1.78 -4.50
N ASN A 216 -6.39 2.48 -4.12
CA ASN A 216 -7.61 1.94 -3.53
C ASN A 216 -7.41 1.36 -2.12
N VAL A 217 -6.91 0.14 -1.95
CA VAL A 217 -6.55 -0.40 -0.63
C VAL A 217 -5.18 -1.08 -0.63
N TRP A 218 -4.52 -1.06 0.52
CA TRP A 218 -3.30 -1.84 0.73
C TRP A 218 -3.62 -3.33 0.71
N GLU A 219 -2.82 -4.13 0.01
CA GLU A 219 -3.04 -5.57 -0.12
C GLU A 219 -1.96 -6.35 0.65
N PRO A 220 -2.33 -7.16 1.66
CA PRO A 220 -1.38 -7.98 2.40
C PRO A 220 -0.83 -9.12 1.54
N VAL A 221 0.45 -9.42 1.74
CA VAL A 221 1.14 -10.57 1.13
C VAL A 221 1.50 -11.60 2.20
N SER A 222 1.81 -12.83 1.80
CA SER A 222 2.22 -13.89 2.74
C SER A 222 3.55 -13.60 3.44
N ASP A 223 4.42 -12.83 2.78
CA ASP A 223 5.81 -12.63 3.16
C ASP A 223 5.95 -11.84 4.47
N LEU A 224 6.95 -12.22 5.27
CA LEU A 224 7.49 -11.32 6.27
C LEU A 224 8.20 -10.16 5.56
N TRP A 225 7.89 -8.93 5.94
CA TRP A 225 8.64 -7.79 5.47
C TRP A 225 10.02 -7.79 6.12
N HIS A 226 11.06 -7.68 5.29
CA HIS A 226 12.43 -7.47 5.73
C HIS A 226 13.14 -6.57 4.70
N PRO A 227 13.86 -5.51 5.14
CA PRO A 227 14.45 -4.53 4.22
C PRO A 227 15.56 -5.17 3.37
N ASN A 228 16.32 -6.11 3.95
CA ASN A 228 17.38 -6.85 3.25
C ASN A 228 16.90 -8.12 2.52
N THR A 229 15.59 -8.38 2.34
CA THR A 229 15.12 -9.60 1.64
C THR A 229 15.73 -9.76 0.26
N TYR A 230 15.97 -8.65 -0.46
CA TYR A 230 16.54 -8.69 -1.80
C TYR A 230 18.05 -8.97 -1.80
N GLY A 231 18.71 -8.86 -0.63
CA GLY A 231 20.15 -9.11 -0.47
C GLY A 231 20.99 -8.33 -1.48
N GLU A 232 21.94 -9.02 -2.10
CA GLU A 232 22.80 -8.48 -3.17
C GLU A 232 22.17 -8.59 -4.58
N GLY A 233 20.86 -8.88 -4.66
CA GLY A 233 20.15 -9.02 -5.94
C GLY A 233 20.42 -10.34 -6.66
N THR A 234 20.66 -11.42 -5.91
CA THR A 234 20.81 -12.75 -6.51
C THR A 234 19.50 -13.24 -7.08
N ALA A 235 19.56 -14.01 -8.18
CA ALA A 235 18.37 -14.59 -8.77
C ALA A 235 17.67 -15.55 -7.81
N ARG A 236 16.32 -15.54 -7.80
CA ARG A 236 15.49 -16.35 -6.90
C ARG A 236 14.40 -17.10 -7.68
N THR A 237 13.88 -18.17 -7.11
CA THR A 237 12.79 -18.96 -7.70
C THR A 237 11.70 -19.14 -6.67
N ASP A 238 10.46 -18.75 -7.00
CA ASP A 238 9.29 -18.82 -6.11
C ASP A 238 9.55 -18.30 -4.67
N PRO A 239 10.17 -17.11 -4.49
CA PRO A 239 10.46 -16.59 -3.16
C PRO A 239 9.18 -16.26 -2.39
N ALA A 240 9.24 -16.51 -1.08
CA ALA A 240 8.13 -16.33 -0.15
C ALA A 240 8.56 -15.61 1.14
N GLY A 241 9.60 -14.79 1.03
CA GLY A 241 10.13 -14.00 2.11
C GLY A 241 10.82 -14.84 3.19
N PRO A 242 11.37 -14.18 4.22
CA PRO A 242 12.00 -14.85 5.36
C PRO A 242 11.00 -15.74 6.12
N LYS A 243 11.53 -16.78 6.77
CA LYS A 243 10.74 -17.64 7.66
C LYS A 243 10.78 -17.11 9.10
N GLY A 244 9.67 -17.24 9.83
CA GLY A 244 9.61 -16.99 11.28
C GLY A 244 8.47 -16.07 11.68
N GLU A 245 8.73 -15.26 12.70
CA GLU A 245 7.84 -14.21 13.17
C GLU A 245 8.38 -12.83 12.78
N GLY A 246 7.47 -11.86 12.63
CA GLY A 246 7.84 -10.51 12.20
C GLY A 246 6.68 -9.78 11.53
N ALA A 247 6.95 -8.53 11.16
CA ALA A 247 6.00 -7.72 10.44
C ALA A 247 5.65 -8.35 9.08
N ARG A 248 4.37 -8.35 8.73
CA ARG A 248 3.89 -8.84 7.42
C ARG A 248 3.93 -7.73 6.37
N GLY A 249 4.26 -8.11 5.14
CA GLY A 249 4.30 -7.17 4.01
C GLY A 249 2.91 -6.75 3.53
N ILE A 250 2.83 -5.53 3.00
CA ILE A 250 1.67 -5.00 2.29
C ILE A 250 2.13 -4.26 1.03
N ARG A 251 1.27 -4.22 0.00
CA ARG A 251 1.59 -3.72 -1.35
C ARG A 251 0.48 -2.84 -1.91
N GLY A 252 0.79 -2.05 -2.95
CA GLY A 252 -0.19 -1.37 -3.81
C GLY A 252 -0.57 0.06 -3.44
N GLY A 253 -0.55 0.44 -2.16
CA GLY A 253 -1.01 1.78 -1.74
C GLY A 253 -2.52 1.89 -1.55
N GLY A 254 -2.96 2.75 -0.63
CA GLY A 254 -4.39 3.02 -0.39
C GLY A 254 -4.90 4.31 -1.05
N TYR A 255 -6.22 4.50 -1.03
CA TYR A 255 -6.90 5.72 -1.52
C TYR A 255 -6.45 7.01 -0.82
N ASP A 256 -5.90 6.89 0.38
CA ASP A 256 -5.40 7.96 1.24
C ASP A 256 -3.88 8.09 1.21
N THR A 257 -3.21 7.26 0.41
CA THR A 257 -1.76 7.21 0.31
C THR A 257 -1.26 8.06 -0.87
N PHE A 258 -0.09 8.68 -0.72
CA PHE A 258 0.53 9.48 -1.78
C PHE A 258 0.86 8.66 -3.02
N THR A 259 0.87 9.34 -4.16
CA THR A 259 1.23 8.80 -5.48
C THR A 259 2.47 7.92 -5.49
N THR A 260 3.50 8.32 -4.73
CA THR A 260 4.78 7.63 -4.67
C THR A 260 4.69 6.23 -4.05
N ASN A 261 3.72 5.97 -3.18
CA ASN A 261 3.64 4.71 -2.45
C ASN A 261 2.75 3.68 -3.16
N MET A 262 2.27 3.99 -4.38
CA MET A 262 1.53 3.05 -5.22
C MET A 262 2.39 2.44 -6.33
N ARG A 263 3.71 2.66 -6.29
CA ARG A 263 4.60 2.04 -7.27
C ARG A 263 4.55 0.54 -7.07
N VAL A 264 4.65 -0.22 -8.17
CA VAL A 264 4.62 -1.69 -8.12
C VAL A 264 5.75 -2.28 -7.27
N SER A 265 6.87 -1.57 -7.15
CA SER A 265 8.00 -1.96 -6.30
C SER A 265 7.86 -1.51 -4.85
N ASN A 266 6.94 -0.61 -4.50
CA ASN A 266 6.89 0.00 -3.17
C ASN A 266 6.45 -0.97 -2.07
N ARG A 267 7.35 -1.23 -1.12
CA ARG A 267 7.17 -2.22 -0.06
C ARG A 267 6.83 -1.50 1.25
N MET A 268 5.81 -1.96 1.94
CA MET A 268 5.53 -1.53 3.31
C MET A 268 5.19 -2.74 4.17
N SER A 269 5.04 -2.51 5.47
CA SER A 269 4.61 -3.54 6.42
C SER A 269 3.39 -3.08 7.22
N VAL A 270 2.73 -4.05 7.87
CA VAL A 270 1.60 -3.79 8.79
C VAL A 270 1.98 -2.96 10.03
N LEU A 271 3.27 -2.67 10.25
CA LEU A 271 3.73 -1.74 11.29
C LEU A 271 3.39 -0.28 10.98
N VAL A 272 2.97 0.03 9.76
CA VAL A 272 2.54 1.37 9.37
C VAL A 272 1.05 1.52 9.70
N ALA A 273 0.75 2.27 10.77
CA ALA A 273 -0.62 2.53 11.20
C ALA A 273 -1.47 3.25 10.13
N GLY A 274 -2.78 3.01 10.16
CA GLY A 274 -3.73 3.76 9.34
C GLY A 274 -3.84 3.32 7.88
N SER A 275 -3.07 2.31 7.45
CA SER A 275 -3.25 1.68 6.14
C SER A 275 -4.67 1.15 5.99
N ALA A 276 -5.38 1.60 4.95
CA ALA A 276 -6.64 1.02 4.51
C ALA A 276 -6.39 -0.38 3.93
N ILE A 277 -6.13 -1.36 4.80
CA ILE A 277 -5.76 -2.74 4.43
C ILE A 277 -7.03 -3.50 4.00
N GLY A 278 -6.99 -4.03 2.79
CA GLY A 278 -7.97 -4.97 2.25
C GLY A 278 -7.41 -6.37 2.08
N VAL A 279 -7.84 -7.08 1.04
CA VAL A 279 -7.32 -8.41 0.70
C VAL A 279 -7.56 -8.72 -0.77
N ARG A 280 -6.58 -9.42 -1.35
CA ARG A 280 -6.65 -10.08 -2.65
C ARG A 280 -5.99 -11.44 -2.50
N CYS A 281 -6.63 -12.50 -3.00
CA CYS A 281 -6.12 -13.85 -2.82
C CYS A 281 -5.44 -14.37 -4.09
N ALA A 282 -4.58 -15.37 -3.90
CA ALA A 282 -3.90 -16.09 -4.97
C ALA A 282 -4.10 -17.60 -4.84
N ARG A 283 -4.07 -18.28 -5.98
CA ARG A 283 -3.93 -19.73 -6.06
C ARG A 283 -2.52 -20.03 -6.55
N SER A 284 -1.69 -20.57 -5.66
CA SER A 284 -0.35 -21.07 -5.99
C SER A 284 -0.40 -22.59 -6.12
N PHE A 285 0.37 -23.12 -7.06
CA PHE A 285 0.45 -24.55 -7.29
C PHE A 285 1.82 -25.16 -6.99
N VAL A 286 2.70 -24.34 -6.39
CA VAL A 286 4.02 -24.74 -5.92
C VAL A 286 4.18 -24.35 -4.46
N GLU A 287 4.97 -25.16 -3.75
CA GLU A 287 5.34 -24.88 -2.38
C GLU A 287 6.21 -23.61 -2.32
N PRO A 288 5.90 -22.64 -1.45
CA PRO A 288 6.68 -21.41 -1.33
C PRO A 288 8.12 -21.67 -0.87
N LYS A 289 9.11 -20.99 -1.46
CA LYS A 289 10.53 -21.09 -1.05
C LYS A 289 10.92 -19.89 -0.20
N HIS A 290 11.10 -20.11 1.09
CA HIS A 290 11.49 -19.04 2.00
C HIS A 290 12.93 -18.59 1.80
N ASP A 291 13.13 -17.27 1.85
CA ASP A 291 14.45 -16.64 1.79
C ASP A 291 15.24 -16.91 3.08
N LEU A 292 16.53 -17.20 2.93
CA LEU A 292 17.44 -17.39 4.06
C LEU A 292 17.94 -16.04 4.56
N VAL A 293 17.06 -15.31 5.23
CA VAL A 293 17.37 -14.02 5.86
C VAL A 293 17.31 -14.18 7.37
N THR A 294 18.26 -13.57 8.07
CA THR A 294 18.23 -13.50 9.54
C THR A 294 16.94 -12.81 9.97
N PRO A 295 16.17 -13.36 10.94
CA PRO A 295 14.98 -12.70 11.45
C PRO A 295 15.27 -11.28 11.94
N LEU A 296 14.33 -10.37 11.69
CA LEU A 296 14.43 -9.01 12.21
C LEU A 296 14.24 -9.01 13.73
N GLU A 297 15.22 -8.48 14.44
CA GLU A 297 15.02 -8.05 15.82
C GLU A 297 14.16 -6.79 15.82
N MET A 298 13.17 -6.75 16.71
CA MET A 298 12.28 -5.60 16.91
C MET A 298 12.65 -4.91 18.22
N VAL A 299 12.74 -3.58 18.20
CA VAL A 299 12.98 -2.76 19.39
C VAL A 299 11.78 -1.86 19.67
N THR A 300 11.49 -1.62 20.95
CA THR A 300 10.47 -0.64 21.34
C THR A 300 11.14 0.70 21.58
N MET A 301 10.72 1.71 20.83
CA MET A 301 11.09 3.10 21.06
C MET A 301 9.97 3.80 21.81
N SER A 302 10.29 4.48 22.91
CA SER A 302 9.31 5.18 23.73
C SER A 302 9.74 6.60 24.09
N GLY A 303 8.75 7.45 24.30
CA GLY A 303 9.00 8.86 24.55
C GLY A 303 7.72 9.68 24.65
N GLU A 304 7.85 10.99 24.50
CA GLU A 304 6.77 11.95 24.58
C GLU A 304 6.74 12.87 23.37
N VAL A 305 5.53 13.14 22.88
CA VAL A 305 5.26 14.26 21.98
C VAL A 305 4.84 15.47 22.80
N HIS A 306 5.48 16.61 22.57
CA HIS A 306 5.22 17.87 23.27
C HIS A 306 4.55 18.86 22.31
N GLY A 307 3.33 19.27 22.64
CA GLY A 307 2.64 20.40 22.03
C GLY A 307 3.11 21.75 22.60
N SER A 308 2.44 22.83 22.24
CA SER A 308 2.70 24.18 22.78
C SER A 308 1.48 24.74 23.51
N ALA A 309 1.60 25.93 24.11
CA ALA A 309 0.45 26.63 24.69
C ALA A 309 -0.63 26.97 23.64
N GLU A 310 -0.21 27.21 22.39
CA GLU A 310 -1.06 27.52 21.24
C GLU A 310 -1.51 26.26 20.49
N LEU A 311 -0.86 25.12 20.80
CA LEU A 311 -1.03 23.86 20.10
C LEU A 311 -1.11 22.70 21.11
N PRO A 312 -2.22 22.55 21.85
CA PRO A 312 -2.45 21.34 22.62
C PRO A 312 -2.57 20.13 21.68
N LEU A 313 -2.30 18.93 22.19
CA LEU A 313 -2.46 17.67 21.44
C LEU A 313 -3.94 17.30 21.36
N ALA A 314 -4.70 18.11 20.63
CA ALA A 314 -6.13 17.94 20.39
C ALA A 314 -6.38 17.82 18.89
N GLY A 315 -7.19 16.86 18.48
CA GLY A 315 -7.41 16.60 17.07
C GLY A 315 -8.05 15.24 16.82
N LYS A 316 -7.96 14.76 15.58
CA LYS A 316 -8.43 13.45 15.16
C LYS A 316 -7.40 12.34 15.39
N ALA A 317 -6.11 12.64 15.21
CA ALA A 317 -5.04 11.66 15.28
C ALA A 317 -3.70 12.33 15.58
N LEU A 318 -2.84 11.63 16.32
CA LEU A 318 -1.44 11.97 16.49
C LEU A 318 -0.61 10.79 15.96
N TYR A 319 0.30 11.06 15.03
CA TYR A 319 1.17 10.05 14.44
C TYR A 319 2.59 10.23 14.93
N VAL A 320 3.26 9.11 15.21
CA VAL A 320 4.72 9.06 15.40
C VAL A 320 5.27 8.05 14.40
N THR A 321 6.18 8.51 13.56
CA THR A 321 6.62 7.80 12.35
C THR A 321 8.14 7.69 12.32
N ALA A 322 8.65 6.49 12.06
CA ALA A 322 10.06 6.21 11.88
C ALA A 322 10.42 6.04 10.40
N PHE A 323 11.51 6.68 9.97
CA PHE A 323 12.10 6.50 8.64
C PHE A 323 13.56 6.11 8.77
N ALA A 324 14.04 5.23 7.87
CA ALA A 324 15.46 4.93 7.77
C ALA A 324 16.25 6.20 7.43
N VAL A 325 17.42 6.41 8.05
CA VAL A 325 18.27 7.58 7.72
C VAL A 325 18.70 7.59 6.26
N GLY A 326 18.89 6.42 5.63
CA GLY A 326 19.21 6.29 4.20
C GLY A 326 18.13 6.86 3.27
N ASP A 327 16.90 6.98 3.77
CA ASP A 327 15.78 7.56 3.04
C ASP A 327 15.63 9.07 3.21
N ALA A 328 16.56 9.72 3.93
CA ALA A 328 16.59 11.15 4.14
C ALA A 328 17.77 11.84 3.44
N GLN A 329 17.55 13.07 2.98
CA GLN A 329 18.58 13.97 2.48
C GLN A 329 18.53 15.28 3.27
N GLY A 330 19.65 15.68 3.90
CA GLY A 330 19.69 16.88 4.74
C GLY A 330 18.77 16.80 5.98
N GLY A 331 18.45 15.59 6.44
CA GLY A 331 17.53 15.36 7.57
C GLY A 331 16.04 15.52 7.23
N GLN A 332 15.70 15.66 5.95
CA GLN A 332 14.32 15.57 5.46
C GLN A 332 14.13 14.27 4.69
N VAL A 333 12.97 13.65 4.88
CA VAL A 333 12.57 12.43 4.18
C VAL A 333 12.42 12.74 2.69
N ARG A 334 13.03 11.93 1.82
CA ARG A 334 12.93 12.08 0.37
C ARG A 334 11.50 11.79 -0.11
N PRO A 335 11.03 12.42 -1.21
CA PRO A 335 9.78 12.01 -1.85
C PRO A 335 9.79 10.51 -2.16
N GLY A 336 8.73 9.80 -1.74
CA GLY A 336 8.57 8.37 -1.97
C GLY A 336 9.29 7.43 -1.02
N ALA A 337 10.01 7.96 -0.04
CA ALA A 337 10.46 7.16 1.09
C ALA A 337 9.26 6.64 1.89
N SER A 338 9.31 5.35 2.21
CA SER A 338 8.28 4.70 3.00
C SER A 338 8.67 4.67 4.48
N PRO A 339 7.71 4.86 5.40
CA PRO A 339 7.99 4.71 6.81
C PRO A 339 8.30 3.24 7.14
N MET A 340 9.23 3.04 8.06
CA MET A 340 9.55 1.71 8.60
C MET A 340 8.49 1.23 9.60
N ALA A 341 7.96 2.18 10.37
CA ALA A 341 6.96 1.95 11.39
C ALA A 341 6.19 3.25 11.68
N GLU A 342 4.94 3.12 12.07
CA GLU A 342 4.12 4.25 12.50
C GLU A 342 3.12 3.83 13.57
N VAL A 343 2.96 4.65 14.60
CA VAL A 343 1.88 4.48 15.58
C VAL A 343 0.91 5.65 15.47
N ARG A 344 -0.38 5.32 15.45
CA ARG A 344 -1.49 6.28 15.49
C ARG A 344 -2.11 6.31 16.89
N LEU A 345 -1.98 7.45 17.56
CA LEU A 345 -2.53 7.71 18.88
C LEU A 345 -3.80 8.56 18.78
N THR A 346 -4.72 8.36 19.72
CA THR A 346 -5.83 9.29 19.92
C THR A 346 -5.33 10.48 20.74
N PRO A 347 -5.38 11.73 20.22
CA PRO A 347 -4.93 12.89 20.97
C PRO A 347 -5.76 13.09 22.24
N ASN A 348 -5.10 13.25 23.38
CA ASN A 348 -5.75 13.33 24.69
C ASN A 348 -6.07 14.76 25.16
N GLY A 349 -5.79 15.78 24.33
CA GLY A 349 -5.99 17.20 24.62
C GLY A 349 -4.95 17.83 25.55
N SER A 350 -4.02 17.03 26.08
CA SER A 350 -2.95 17.52 26.96
C SER A 350 -1.83 18.18 26.16
N ARG A 351 -0.84 18.74 26.87
CA ARG A 351 0.37 19.31 26.23
C ARG A 351 1.43 18.26 25.93
N THR A 352 1.34 17.09 26.56
CA THR A 352 2.36 16.05 26.49
C THR A 352 1.70 14.70 26.45
N GLN A 353 2.01 13.90 25.45
CA GLN A 353 1.45 12.56 25.31
C GLN A 353 2.56 11.56 25.00
N GLY A 354 2.62 10.50 25.80
CA GLY A 354 3.55 9.40 25.59
C GLY A 354 3.24 8.61 24.34
N PHE A 355 4.27 8.02 23.73
CA PHE A 355 4.17 7.07 22.63
C PHE A 355 5.07 5.85 22.88
N ALA A 356 4.71 4.74 22.27
CA ALA A 356 5.55 3.57 22.09
C ALA A 356 5.42 3.13 20.62
N LEU A 357 6.54 2.80 19.99
CA LEU A 357 6.63 2.45 18.58
C LEU A 357 7.58 1.26 18.42
N GLU A 358 7.10 0.17 17.83
CA GLU A 358 7.95 -0.96 17.46
C GLU A 358 8.65 -0.68 16.14
N VAL A 359 9.97 -0.81 16.12
CA VAL A 359 10.80 -0.51 14.95
C VAL A 359 11.79 -1.66 14.71
N PRO A 360 12.03 -2.06 13.45
CA PRO A 360 13.10 -3.00 13.12
C PRO A 360 14.48 -2.48 13.55
N ALA A 361 15.28 -3.36 14.19
CA ALA A 361 16.62 -3.07 14.66
C ALA A 361 17.66 -3.08 13.52
N THR A 362 17.51 -2.20 12.53
CA THR A 362 18.30 -2.22 11.28
C THR A 362 19.27 -1.05 11.14
N GLY A 363 19.35 -0.14 12.11
CA GLY A 363 20.31 0.97 12.15
C GLY A 363 19.68 2.30 12.57
N PRO A 364 20.26 3.44 12.20
CA PRO A 364 19.74 4.73 12.65
C PRO A 364 18.45 5.11 11.94
N VAL A 365 17.50 5.64 12.71
CA VAL A 365 16.21 6.14 12.23
C VAL A 365 16.00 7.61 12.56
N LEU A 366 15.19 8.28 11.74
CA LEU A 366 14.62 9.58 12.02
C LEU A 366 13.19 9.42 12.53
N LEU A 367 12.89 10.06 13.67
CA LEU A 367 11.54 10.08 14.23
C LEU A 367 10.87 11.43 14.00
N PHE A 368 9.65 11.34 13.50
CA PHE A 368 8.76 12.47 13.24
C PHE A 368 7.47 12.30 14.03
N ALA A 369 6.84 13.42 14.38
CA ALA A 369 5.48 13.43 14.90
C ALA A 369 4.62 14.40 14.10
N SER A 370 3.37 14.04 13.84
CA SER A 370 2.40 14.93 13.19
C SER A 370 1.04 14.84 13.86
N LEU A 371 0.41 16.00 14.08
CA LEU A 371 -0.92 16.09 14.64
C LEU A 371 -1.91 16.40 13.50
N ASP A 372 -2.94 15.58 13.35
CA ASP A 372 -4.13 15.90 12.54
C ASP A 372 -5.17 16.55 13.46
N ALA A 373 -5.37 17.86 13.31
CA ALA A 373 -6.37 18.64 14.03
C ALA A 373 -7.79 18.48 13.43
N GLY A 374 -7.94 17.81 12.29
CA GLY A 374 -9.18 17.61 11.57
C GLY A 374 -9.49 18.73 10.56
N ALA A 375 -10.72 18.73 10.02
CA ALA A 375 -11.12 19.69 8.99
C ALA A 375 -10.99 21.15 9.49
N PRO A 376 -10.69 22.11 8.61
CA PRO A 376 -10.58 23.52 8.97
C PRO A 376 -11.85 23.99 9.68
N LYS A 377 -11.68 24.55 10.88
CA LYS A 377 -12.74 25.28 11.60
C LYS A 377 -12.42 26.77 11.55
N PRO A 378 -13.41 27.67 11.69
CA PRO A 378 -13.13 29.10 11.84
C PRO A 378 -12.12 29.34 12.98
N GLY A 379 -10.98 29.98 12.66
CA GLY A 379 -9.87 30.20 13.60
C GLY A 379 -8.85 29.03 13.71
N VAL A 380 -8.99 27.97 12.93
CA VAL A 380 -8.05 26.83 12.86
C VAL A 380 -7.43 26.76 11.44
N PRO A 381 -6.12 26.42 11.31
CA PRO A 381 -5.45 26.22 10.03
C PRO A 381 -6.25 25.52 8.93
N ALA A 382 -6.14 26.02 7.69
CA ALA A 382 -6.75 25.43 6.50
C ALA A 382 -6.15 24.07 6.10
N SER A 383 -4.97 23.71 6.61
CA SER A 383 -4.28 22.46 6.24
C SER A 383 -4.75 21.23 7.04
N GLY A 384 -5.61 21.39 8.06
CA GLY A 384 -6.03 20.31 8.95
C GLY A 384 -4.92 19.67 9.80
N SER A 385 -3.65 19.88 9.44
CA SER A 385 -2.50 19.56 10.27
C SER A 385 -2.40 20.54 11.44
N GLY A 386 -2.47 20.00 12.64
CA GLY A 386 -2.20 20.66 13.91
C GLY A 386 -0.72 20.72 14.24
N GLY A 387 0.20 20.59 13.28
CA GLY A 387 1.64 20.77 13.52
C GLY A 387 2.48 19.52 13.32
N VAL A 388 3.78 19.73 13.15
CA VAL A 388 4.79 18.69 12.86
C VAL A 388 6.05 18.91 13.69
N GLY A 389 6.72 17.82 14.04
CA GLY A 389 7.96 17.83 14.82
C GLY A 389 8.87 16.68 14.39
N ARG A 390 10.16 16.79 14.75
CA ARG A 390 11.13 15.71 14.58
C ARG A 390 12.20 15.78 15.65
N LEU A 391 12.87 14.65 15.91
CA LEU A 391 14.11 14.66 16.68
C LEU A 391 15.22 15.41 15.93
N ALA A 392 16.11 16.07 16.67
CA ALA A 392 17.21 16.84 16.10
C ALA A 392 18.27 15.95 15.42
N SER A 393 18.49 14.76 15.99
CA SER A 393 19.44 13.75 15.51
C SER A 393 18.71 12.44 15.28
N SER A 394 19.31 11.57 14.48
CA SER A 394 18.88 10.18 14.37
C SER A 394 19.08 9.44 15.69
N VAL A 395 18.30 8.37 15.88
CA VAL A 395 18.41 7.46 17.01
C VAL A 395 18.78 6.09 16.47
N GLU A 396 19.77 5.45 17.07
CA GLU A 396 20.12 4.06 16.73
C GLU A 396 19.03 3.12 17.23
N THR A 397 18.56 2.22 16.38
CA THR A 397 17.63 1.15 16.76
C THR A 397 18.40 0.01 17.44
N THR A 398 19.04 0.30 18.57
CA THR A 398 19.82 -0.67 19.35
C THR A 398 19.36 -0.59 20.81
N ALA A 399 18.86 -1.69 21.36
CA ALA A 399 18.20 -1.74 22.68
C ALA A 399 16.99 -0.78 22.80
N ASP A 400 16.16 -0.95 23.85
CA ASP A 400 14.97 -0.13 24.04
C ASP A 400 15.35 1.35 24.22
N ALA A 401 14.99 2.18 23.24
CA ALA A 401 15.29 3.61 23.23
C ALA A 401 14.18 4.37 23.96
N GLU A 402 14.45 4.79 25.18
CA GLU A 402 13.48 5.46 26.05
C GLU A 402 13.72 6.97 26.21
N GLY A 403 12.70 7.70 26.67
CA GLY A 403 12.82 9.12 27.05
C GLY A 403 12.98 10.09 25.87
N LEU A 404 12.60 9.67 24.66
CA LEU A 404 12.67 10.49 23.46
C LEU A 404 11.65 11.64 23.53
N VAL A 405 12.00 12.85 23.08
CA VAL A 405 11.09 14.00 23.14
C VAL A 405 10.98 14.68 21.78
N ILE A 406 9.78 14.69 21.20
CA ILE A 406 9.48 15.35 19.93
C ILE A 406 8.59 16.56 20.17
N ALA A 407 9.09 17.77 19.90
CA ALA A 407 8.31 19.00 20.01
C ALA A 407 7.64 19.36 18.67
N LEU A 408 6.32 19.55 18.70
CA LEU A 408 5.55 19.99 17.53
C LEU A 408 5.69 21.50 17.31
N LYS A 409 5.78 21.90 16.03
CA LYS A 409 5.71 23.29 15.59
C LYS A 409 4.55 23.48 14.62
N PRO A 410 3.85 24.63 14.65
CA PRO A 410 2.88 24.98 13.62
C PRO A 410 3.54 25.04 12.24
N LEU A 411 2.81 24.66 11.18
CA LEU A 411 3.31 24.75 9.81
C LEU A 411 3.41 26.22 9.34
N PRO A 412 4.51 26.63 8.67
CA PRO A 412 4.66 27.98 8.16
C PRO A 412 3.69 28.26 7.01
N GLY A 413 2.98 29.39 7.05
CA GLY A 413 2.00 29.80 6.03
C GLY A 413 0.53 29.66 6.45
N VAL A 414 0.25 29.17 7.65
CA VAL A 414 -1.10 29.18 8.20
C VAL A 414 -1.44 30.57 8.72
N VAL A 415 -2.14 31.36 7.90
CA VAL A 415 -2.89 32.52 8.41
C VAL A 415 -4.11 31.97 9.14
N PRO A 416 -4.35 32.30 10.43
CA PRO A 416 -5.64 32.02 11.06
C PRO A 416 -6.73 32.63 10.18
N MET A 417 -7.71 31.85 9.75
CA MET A 417 -8.90 32.42 9.09
C MET A 417 -9.43 33.54 9.99
N PRO A 418 -9.49 34.80 9.51
CA PRO A 418 -10.06 35.88 10.29
C PRO A 418 -11.44 35.44 10.77
N ARG A 419 -11.79 35.73 12.03
CA ARG A 419 -13.20 35.64 12.43
C ARG A 419 -13.97 36.56 11.50
N ILE A 420 -14.71 35.98 10.57
CA ILE A 420 -15.78 36.72 9.90
C ILE A 420 -16.86 36.83 10.97
N ASP A 421 -16.81 37.91 11.74
CA ASP A 421 -17.96 38.38 12.49
C ASP A 421 -19.01 38.73 11.43
N GLY A 422 -19.83 37.75 11.05
CA GLY A 422 -20.92 37.96 10.13
C GLY A 422 -21.82 39.08 10.67
N PRO A 423 -22.43 39.90 9.80
CA PRO A 423 -23.37 40.91 10.27
C PRO A 423 -24.43 40.23 11.13
N ARG A 424 -24.57 40.71 12.37
CA ARG A 424 -25.65 40.31 13.28
C ARG A 424 -26.94 40.28 12.46
N PRO A 425 -27.69 39.17 12.43
CA PRO A 425 -28.95 39.15 11.68
C PRO A 425 -29.81 40.32 12.17
N PRO A 426 -30.38 41.14 11.27
CA PRO A 426 -31.24 42.24 11.69
C PRO A 426 -32.36 41.65 12.55
N GLY A 427 -32.53 42.25 13.73
CA GLY A 427 -33.48 41.78 14.72
C GLY A 427 -34.85 41.54 14.09
N ARG A 428 -35.49 40.44 14.48
CA ARG A 428 -36.87 40.11 14.11
C ARG A 428 -37.75 41.36 14.29
N SER A 429 -38.14 41.98 13.18
CA SER A 429 -39.25 42.91 13.14
C SER A 429 -40.49 42.16 13.61
N GLY A 430 -41.24 42.79 14.51
CA GLY A 430 -42.42 42.21 15.17
C GLY A 430 -43.51 41.76 14.19
N PRO A 431 -44.51 41.01 14.69
CA PRO A 431 -45.55 40.44 13.85
C PRO A 431 -46.41 41.54 13.19
N PRO A 432 -46.94 41.28 11.97
CA PRO A 432 -47.65 42.27 11.18
C PRO A 432 -48.99 42.68 11.84
N PRO A 433 -49.47 43.92 11.59
CA PRO A 433 -50.71 44.41 12.16
C PRO A 433 -51.92 43.67 11.59
N ARG A 434 -52.86 43.31 12.47
CA ARG A 434 -54.16 42.72 12.13
C ARG A 434 -54.98 43.71 11.29
N GLY A 435 -55.13 43.43 10.00
CA GLY A 435 -56.08 44.12 9.13
C GLY A 435 -57.52 43.74 9.47
N GLY A 436 -58.25 44.68 10.07
CA GLY A 436 -59.69 44.59 10.31
C GLY A 436 -60.45 45.66 9.53
N LYS A 437 -61.23 45.21 8.54
CA LYS A 437 -62.51 45.71 7.99
C LYS A 437 -62.69 47.16 7.50
N ARG A 438 -63.54 47.22 6.45
CA ARG A 438 -64.32 48.33 5.85
C ARG A 438 -63.53 49.14 4.81
N GLN A 439 -64.05 49.44 3.61
CA GLN A 439 -65.43 49.46 3.10
C GLN A 439 -65.43 49.10 1.62
#